data_AF-A0A2I0VNG0-F1
#
_entry.id   AF-A0A2I0VNG0-F1
#
_cell.length_a   1.000
_cell.length_b   1.000
_cell.length_c   1.000
_cell.angle_alpha   90.00
_cell.angle_beta   90.00
_cell.angle_gamma   90.00
#
_symmetry.space_group_name_H-M   'P 1'
#
loop_
_entity.id
_entity.type
_entity.pdbx_description
1 polymer ?
#
loop_
_entity_poly.entity_id
_entity_poly.type
_entity_poly.pdbx_seq_one_letter_code
_entity_poly.pdbx_strand_id
1 'polypeptide(L)'
;MGDGGPEVTKEIKVLAKGPNKIARTYKGCFINGYTFHIKTRDENKKTQNYGVNYYGKINDIIEINYSEKFKVMLFKCDWANTTGTGVKQDQFGYTLVNFSRLIHTGDKLEDDPFIFSSQVEPVYYIQDPKNTNWNFVVRMRPRDVYDSIISRGK
;
A
#
# COMPACT_ATOMS: atom_id res chain seq x y z
N MET A 1 6.41 -47.06 -15.69
CA MET A 1 5.76 -46.13 -14.74
C MET A 1 6.72 -44.97 -14.55
N GLY A 2 6.50 -43.88 -15.28
CA GLY A 2 7.34 -42.68 -15.16
C GLY A 2 6.84 -41.87 -13.96
N ASP A 3 7.74 -41.61 -13.01
CA ASP A 3 7.53 -40.70 -11.90
C ASP A 3 7.36 -39.28 -12.44
N GLY A 4 6.12 -38.92 -12.79
CA GLY A 4 5.71 -37.61 -13.31
C GLY A 4 5.40 -36.63 -12.19
N GLY A 5 6.20 -36.61 -11.12
CA GLY A 5 6.10 -35.58 -10.09
C GLY A 5 6.34 -34.19 -10.69
N PRO A 6 5.70 -33.13 -10.18
CA PRO A 6 5.91 -31.78 -10.67
C PRO A 6 7.39 -31.39 -10.56
N GLU A 7 7.99 -30.98 -11.69
CA GLU A 7 9.39 -30.58 -11.73
C GLU A 7 9.60 -29.29 -10.91
N VAL A 8 10.43 -29.37 -9.86
CA VAL A 8 10.72 -28.22 -9.00
C VAL A 8 11.73 -27.30 -9.69
N THR A 9 11.24 -26.15 -10.18
CA THR A 9 12.07 -25.15 -10.86
C THR A 9 13.07 -24.46 -9.92
N LYS A 10 14.09 -23.83 -10.50
CA LYS A 10 15.10 -23.06 -9.72
C LYS A 10 14.45 -21.90 -8.96
N GLU A 11 13.42 -21.31 -9.53
CA GLU A 11 12.65 -20.19 -8.96
C GLU A 11 11.94 -20.63 -7.68
N ILE A 12 11.26 -21.78 -7.70
CA ILE A 12 10.58 -22.34 -6.51
C ILE A 12 11.61 -22.63 -5.41
N LYS A 13 12.78 -23.18 -5.76
CA LYS A 13 13.87 -23.43 -4.81
C LYS A 13 14.40 -22.14 -4.17
N VAL A 14 14.40 -21.03 -4.89
CA VAL A 14 14.82 -19.72 -4.36
C VAL A 14 13.78 -19.16 -3.40
N LEU A 15 12.49 -19.18 -3.78
CA LEU A 15 11.42 -18.71 -2.91
C LEU A 15 11.33 -19.53 -1.60
N ALA A 16 11.53 -20.84 -1.68
CA ALA A 16 11.52 -21.74 -0.52
C ALA A 16 12.64 -21.47 0.50
N LYS A 17 13.74 -20.82 0.09
CA LYS A 17 14.81 -20.40 1.01
C LYS A 17 14.41 -19.21 1.89
N GLY A 18 13.28 -18.57 1.58
CA GLY A 18 12.82 -17.37 2.24
C GLY A 18 13.57 -16.11 1.79
N PRO A 19 13.13 -14.94 2.30
CA PRO A 19 13.75 -13.67 1.96
C PRO A 19 15.10 -13.48 2.66
N ASN A 20 15.90 -12.58 2.13
CA ASN A 20 17.06 -12.04 2.83
C ASN A 20 16.62 -11.43 4.17
N LYS A 21 17.42 -11.64 5.21
CA LYS A 21 17.19 -11.12 6.57
C LYS A 21 17.30 -9.59 6.65
N ILE A 22 17.86 -8.95 5.63
CA ILE A 22 17.98 -7.50 5.52
C ILE A 22 16.94 -6.98 4.54
N ALA A 23 16.04 -6.13 5.02
CA ALA A 23 15.10 -5.38 4.19
C ALA A 23 15.64 -3.98 3.91
N ARG A 24 15.26 -3.40 2.76
CA ARG A 24 15.54 -2.00 2.43
C ARG A 24 14.28 -1.16 2.62
N THR A 25 14.44 0.08 3.07
CA THR A 25 13.32 1.02 3.22
C THR A 25 13.48 2.23 2.31
N TYR A 26 12.35 2.80 1.90
CA TYR A 26 12.30 3.91 0.95
C TYR A 26 11.36 5.01 1.45
N LYS A 27 11.69 6.26 1.14
CA LYS A 27 10.78 7.40 1.40
C LYS A 27 9.74 7.58 0.29
N GLY A 28 9.84 6.80 -0.79
CA GLY A 28 8.88 6.81 -1.89
C GLY A 28 9.25 5.85 -3.01
N CYS A 29 8.27 5.54 -3.84
CA CYS A 29 8.41 4.66 -5.00
C CYS A 29 7.40 5.05 -6.09
N PHE A 30 7.62 4.54 -7.31
CA PHE A 30 6.69 4.64 -8.42
C PHE A 30 6.23 3.25 -8.83
N ILE A 31 4.93 2.97 -8.67
CA ILE A 31 4.34 1.64 -8.85
C ILE A 31 2.99 1.80 -9.56
N ASN A 32 2.75 1.00 -10.60
CA ASN A 32 1.50 0.99 -11.38
C ASN A 32 1.04 2.37 -11.88
N GLY A 33 1.98 3.23 -12.30
CA GLY A 33 1.65 4.57 -12.80
C GLY A 33 1.47 5.63 -11.72
N TYR A 34 1.62 5.27 -10.43
CA TYR A 34 1.43 6.19 -9.31
C TYR A 34 2.69 6.37 -8.50
N THR A 35 2.87 7.58 -7.99
CA THR A 35 3.91 7.88 -7.00
C THR A 35 3.33 7.65 -5.61
N PHE A 36 4.02 6.87 -4.79
CA PHE A 36 3.70 6.67 -3.38
C PHE A 36 4.84 7.19 -2.51
N HIS A 37 4.52 7.87 -1.42
CA HIS A 37 5.47 8.39 -0.44
C HIS A 37 5.09 7.96 0.97
N ILE A 38 6.07 7.90 1.86
CA ILE A 38 5.77 7.81 3.30
C ILE A 38 5.17 9.13 3.77
N LYS A 39 4.25 9.05 4.74
CA LYS A 39 3.54 10.20 5.32
C LYS A 39 4.48 11.34 5.71
N THR A 40 5.54 11.05 6.46
CA THR A 40 6.51 12.06 6.95
C THR A 40 7.23 12.82 5.84
N ARG A 41 7.35 12.24 4.64
CA ARG A 41 7.93 12.93 3.47
C ARG A 41 6.99 14.00 2.90
N ASP A 42 5.68 13.80 3.05
CA ASP A 42 4.64 14.64 2.43
C ASP A 42 3.89 15.53 3.45
N GLU A 43 4.12 15.37 4.76
CA GLU A 43 3.48 16.16 5.83
C GLU A 43 3.55 17.68 5.59
N ASN A 44 4.63 18.19 4.98
CA ASN A 44 4.83 19.61 4.70
C ASN A 44 4.58 19.99 3.23
N LYS A 45 3.94 19.11 2.45
CA LYS A 45 3.66 19.35 1.02
C LYS A 45 2.18 19.52 0.77
N LYS A 46 1.87 20.23 -0.33
CA LYS A 46 0.49 20.39 -0.81
C LYS A 46 -0.09 19.07 -1.35
N THR A 47 0.76 18.20 -1.89
CA THR A 47 0.36 16.90 -2.46
C THR A 47 0.48 15.79 -1.42
N GLN A 48 -0.53 14.92 -1.33
CA GLN A 48 -0.51 13.73 -0.48
C GLN A 48 -0.39 12.48 -1.33
N ASN A 49 0.76 11.81 -1.28
CA ASN A 49 0.98 10.53 -1.99
C ASN A 49 1.12 9.34 -1.02
N TYR A 50 0.62 9.48 0.20
CA TYR A 50 0.76 8.46 1.25
C TYR A 50 -0.54 7.71 1.57
N GLY A 51 -1.67 8.06 0.95
CA GLY A 51 -2.94 7.37 1.19
C GLY A 51 -3.13 6.18 0.25
N VAL A 52 -3.65 5.07 0.79
CA VAL A 52 -4.03 3.88 0.01
C VAL A 52 -5.49 3.50 0.26
N ASN A 53 -6.10 2.82 -0.72
CA ASN A 53 -7.38 2.14 -0.58
C ASN A 53 -7.43 1.26 0.67
N TYR A 54 -8.64 0.95 1.15
CA TYR A 54 -8.89 0.35 2.47
C TYR A 54 -8.50 1.23 3.67
N TYR A 55 -8.43 2.56 3.46
CA TYR A 55 -8.30 3.57 4.51
C TYR A 55 -6.96 3.52 5.27
N GLY A 56 -5.88 3.31 4.53
CA GLY A 56 -4.51 3.27 5.06
C GLY A 56 -3.72 4.55 4.80
N LYS A 57 -2.74 4.83 5.67
CA LYS A 57 -1.67 5.83 5.46
C LYS A 57 -0.30 5.14 5.51
N ILE A 58 0.48 5.25 4.44
CA ILE A 58 1.81 4.66 4.32
C ILE A 58 2.77 5.34 5.30
N ASN A 59 3.32 4.56 6.22
CA ASN A 59 4.37 4.99 7.14
C ASN A 59 5.74 4.49 6.74
N ASP A 60 5.80 3.31 6.11
CA ASP A 60 7.06 2.75 5.61
C ASP A 60 6.84 2.03 4.28
N ILE A 61 7.87 2.03 3.46
CA ILE A 61 7.91 1.34 2.16
C ILE A 61 9.11 0.40 2.20
N ILE A 62 8.86 -0.90 2.15
CA ILE A 62 9.85 -1.94 2.45
C ILE A 62 10.03 -2.83 1.22
N GLU A 63 11.28 -2.96 0.74
CA GLU A 63 11.67 -3.98 -0.24
C GLU A 63 12.15 -5.22 0.50
N ILE A 64 11.45 -6.33 0.28
CA ILE A 64 11.87 -7.68 0.67
C ILE A 64 12.52 -8.34 -0.54
N ASN A 65 13.77 -8.75 -0.39
CA ASN A 65 14.58 -9.36 -1.45
C ASN A 65 14.74 -10.86 -1.20
N TYR A 66 14.17 -11.71 -2.04
CA TYR A 66 14.40 -13.17 -2.03
C TYR A 66 15.62 -13.55 -2.85
N SER A 67 15.85 -12.86 -3.96
CA SER A 67 17.03 -13.00 -4.83
C SER A 67 17.11 -11.82 -5.79
N GLU A 68 18.20 -11.74 -6.56
CA GLU A 68 18.36 -10.72 -7.60
C GLU A 68 17.13 -10.56 -8.51
N LYS A 69 16.39 -11.64 -8.76
CA LYS A 69 15.19 -11.66 -9.61
C LYS A 69 13.87 -11.47 -8.87
N PHE A 70 13.80 -11.80 -7.58
CA PHE A 70 12.55 -11.83 -6.83
C PHE A 70 12.60 -10.83 -5.69
N LYS A 71 11.91 -9.70 -5.91
CA LYS A 71 11.76 -8.63 -4.94
C LYS A 71 10.29 -8.29 -4.78
N VAL A 72 9.90 -7.97 -3.56
CA VAL A 72 8.53 -7.63 -3.20
C VAL A 72 8.52 -6.31 -2.46
N MET A 73 7.67 -5.40 -2.89
CA MET A 73 7.47 -4.10 -2.24
C MET A 73 6.22 -4.16 -1.36
N LEU A 74 6.41 -4.01 -0.05
CA LEU A 74 5.36 -3.90 0.96
C LEU A 74 5.23 -2.46 1.44
N PHE A 75 4.00 -2.03 1.69
CA PHE A 75 3.73 -0.80 2.42
C PHE A 75 3.28 -1.16 3.83
N LYS A 76 3.90 -0.55 4.83
CA LYS A 76 3.40 -0.57 6.21
C LYS A 76 2.48 0.62 6.38
N CYS A 77 1.25 0.38 6.79
CA CYS A 77 0.23 1.41 6.87
C CYS A 77 -0.36 1.55 8.28
N ASP A 78 -0.70 2.79 8.63
CA ASP A 78 -1.69 3.08 9.67
C ASP A 78 -3.07 2.90 9.07
N TRP A 79 -3.78 1.88 9.54
CA TRP A 79 -5.12 1.54 9.07
C TRP A 79 -6.19 2.11 9.98
N ALA A 80 -7.15 2.84 9.41
CA ALA A 80 -8.33 3.28 10.17
C ALA A 80 -9.11 2.07 10.71
N ASN A 81 -9.73 2.21 11.88
CA ASN A 81 -10.54 1.14 12.46
C ASN A 81 -11.89 0.97 11.73
N THR A 82 -11.97 -0.03 10.86
CA THR A 82 -13.17 -0.34 10.05
C THR A 82 -14.19 -1.23 10.74
N THR A 83 -13.83 -1.93 11.81
CA THR A 83 -14.72 -2.84 12.55
C THR A 83 -15.58 -2.11 13.59
N GLY A 84 -15.20 -0.88 13.95
CA GLY A 84 -15.95 0.01 14.84
C GLY A 84 -16.45 1.28 14.15
N THR A 85 -16.38 2.41 14.87
CA THR A 85 -16.88 3.72 14.41
C THR A 85 -15.83 4.53 13.64
N GLY A 86 -14.80 3.91 13.08
CA GLY A 86 -13.71 4.62 12.39
C GLY A 86 -14.04 4.97 10.93
N VAL A 87 -15.17 4.48 10.39
CA VAL A 87 -15.66 4.81 9.06
C VAL A 87 -17.14 5.18 9.13
N LYS A 88 -17.56 6.21 8.40
CA LYS A 88 -18.97 6.58 8.23
C LYS A 88 -19.21 7.15 6.84
N GLN A 89 -20.48 7.23 6.45
CA GLN A 89 -20.90 8.03 5.31
C GLN A 89 -21.68 9.25 5.78
N ASP A 90 -21.52 10.37 5.08
CA ASP A 90 -22.38 11.52 5.28
C ASP A 90 -23.70 11.38 4.50
N GLN A 91 -24.57 12.38 4.65
CA GLN A 91 -25.88 12.44 3.97
C GLN A 91 -25.78 12.48 2.43
N PHE A 92 -24.60 12.77 1.87
CA PHE A 92 -24.37 12.81 0.43
C PHE A 92 -23.64 11.55 -0.08
N GLY A 93 -23.38 10.58 0.80
CA GLY A 93 -22.69 9.33 0.48
C GLY A 93 -21.17 9.41 0.45
N TYR A 94 -20.56 10.54 0.85
CA TYR A 94 -19.10 10.61 0.94
C TYR A 94 -18.61 9.80 2.12
N THR A 95 -17.54 9.04 1.91
CA THR A 95 -16.91 8.27 2.99
C THR A 95 -15.99 9.17 3.80
N LEU A 96 -16.14 9.13 5.13
CA LEU A 96 -15.24 9.74 6.08
C LEU A 96 -14.59 8.68 6.95
N VAL A 97 -13.32 8.90 7.27
CA VAL A 97 -12.51 8.00 8.09
C VAL A 97 -11.86 8.75 9.25
N ASN A 98 -11.75 8.06 10.39
CA ASN A 98 -11.13 8.57 11.60
C ASN A 98 -9.87 7.76 11.92
N PHE A 99 -8.73 8.45 11.95
CA PHE A 99 -7.42 7.86 12.25
C PHE A 99 -7.01 7.99 13.71
N SER A 100 -7.87 8.53 14.59
CA SER A 100 -7.55 8.64 16.03
C SER A 100 -7.50 7.28 16.73
N ARG A 101 -8.11 6.26 16.13
CA ARG A 101 -8.04 4.86 16.56
C ARG A 101 -7.72 3.98 15.36
N LEU A 102 -6.53 3.38 15.37
CA LEU A 102 -6.09 2.46 14.34
C LEU A 102 -6.55 1.04 14.67
N ILE A 103 -6.74 0.20 13.66
CA ILE A 103 -7.07 -1.22 13.87
C ILE A 103 -5.85 -2.02 14.33
N HIS A 104 -4.66 -1.65 13.84
CA HIS A 104 -3.38 -2.26 14.18
C HIS A 104 -2.53 -1.27 14.99
N THR A 105 -2.18 -1.63 16.23
CA THR A 105 -1.36 -0.79 17.12
C THR A 105 0.09 -1.23 17.16
N GLY A 106 0.37 -2.46 16.73
CA GLY A 106 1.67 -3.12 16.82
C GLY A 106 1.85 -3.96 18.09
N ASP A 107 0.84 -3.98 18.97
CA ASP A 107 0.92 -4.67 20.27
C ASP A 107 0.32 -6.08 20.23
N LYS A 108 -0.50 -6.39 19.22
CA LYS A 108 -1.22 -7.66 19.13
C LYS A 108 -0.60 -8.59 18.11
N LEU A 109 -0.67 -9.89 18.37
CA LEU A 109 -0.23 -10.93 17.43
C LEU A 109 -1.04 -10.94 16.13
N GLU A 110 -2.30 -10.49 16.18
CA GLU A 110 -3.20 -10.39 15.02
C GLU A 110 -2.95 -9.15 14.15
N ASP A 111 -2.00 -8.29 14.53
CA ASP A 111 -1.75 -7.06 13.77
C ASP A 111 -1.03 -7.34 12.45
N ASP A 112 -1.68 -6.98 11.34
CA ASP A 112 -1.14 -7.07 10.00
C ASP A 112 -1.17 -5.71 9.30
N PRO A 113 -0.18 -4.83 9.57
CA PRO A 113 -0.16 -3.49 9.01
C PRO A 113 0.31 -3.45 7.55
N PHE A 114 0.59 -4.59 6.91
CA PHE A 114 1.26 -4.63 5.62
C PHE A 114 0.30 -4.88 4.46
N ILE A 115 0.58 -4.25 3.32
CA ILE A 115 -0.09 -4.51 2.06
C ILE A 115 0.93 -4.59 0.93
N PHE A 116 0.69 -5.47 -0.06
CA PHE A 116 1.51 -5.51 -1.25
C PHE A 116 1.24 -4.26 -2.09
N SER A 117 2.31 -3.61 -2.53
CA SER A 117 2.19 -2.44 -3.41
C SER A 117 1.44 -2.69 -4.72
N SER A 118 1.40 -3.95 -5.18
CA SER A 118 0.63 -4.34 -6.37
C SER A 118 -0.89 -4.33 -6.16
N GLN A 119 -1.36 -4.30 -4.91
CA GLN A 119 -2.77 -4.33 -4.54
C GLN A 119 -3.32 -2.95 -4.14
N VAL A 120 -2.48 -1.91 -4.19
CA VAL A 120 -2.87 -0.58 -3.73
C VAL A 120 -3.37 0.32 -4.87
N GLU A 121 -4.38 1.10 -4.54
CA GLU A 121 -4.83 2.25 -5.31
C GLU A 121 -4.65 3.52 -4.46
N PRO A 122 -4.14 4.62 -5.03
CA PRO A 122 -3.89 5.82 -4.27
C PRO A 122 -5.17 6.57 -3.91
N VAL A 123 -5.23 7.06 -2.68
CA VAL A 123 -6.27 7.97 -2.19
C VAL A 123 -5.63 9.15 -1.49
N TYR A 124 -6.36 10.25 -1.36
CA TYR A 124 -5.97 11.35 -0.48
C TYR A 124 -7.06 11.65 0.53
N TYR A 125 -6.65 12.22 1.66
CA TYR A 125 -7.51 12.50 2.80
C TYR A 125 -7.69 14.00 2.97
N ILE A 126 -8.94 14.47 2.94
CA ILE A 126 -9.27 15.87 3.21
C ILE A 126 -9.87 15.96 4.60
N GLN A 127 -9.24 16.70 5.50
CA GLN A 127 -9.76 16.89 6.86
C GLN A 127 -11.12 17.61 6.82
N ASP A 128 -12.09 17.10 7.59
CA ASP A 128 -13.39 17.74 7.74
C ASP A 128 -13.24 19.02 8.59
N PRO A 129 -13.64 20.21 8.06
CA PRO A 129 -13.54 21.46 8.80
C PRO A 129 -14.46 21.50 10.04
N LYS A 130 -15.53 20.69 10.08
CA LYS A 130 -16.45 20.62 11.23
C LYS A 130 -15.92 19.73 12.34
N ASN A 131 -15.11 18.73 12.01
CA ASN A 131 -14.51 17.82 12.97
C ASN A 131 -13.18 17.26 12.44
N THR A 132 -12.08 17.80 12.96
CA THR A 132 -10.71 17.52 12.52
C THR A 132 -10.26 16.07 12.69
N ASN A 133 -10.98 15.26 13.47
CA ASN A 133 -10.71 13.83 13.60
C ASN A 133 -11.17 13.03 12.36
N TRP A 134 -12.11 13.58 11.59
CA TRP A 134 -12.65 12.93 10.40
C TRP A 134 -12.01 13.46 9.13
N ASN A 135 -11.80 12.58 8.17
CA ASN A 135 -11.22 12.91 6.89
C ASN A 135 -12.04 12.29 5.77
N PHE A 136 -12.44 13.08 4.77
CA PHE A 136 -13.02 12.58 3.54
C PHE A 136 -12.00 11.76 2.77
N VAL A 137 -12.44 10.63 2.24
CA VAL A 137 -11.62 9.76 1.39
C VAL A 137 -11.89 10.10 -0.06
N VAL A 138 -10.86 10.53 -0.78
CA VAL A 138 -10.98 10.79 -2.22
C VAL A 138 -10.06 9.87 -2.99
N ARG A 139 -10.65 9.04 -3.86
CA ARG A 139 -9.91 8.17 -4.77
C ARG A 139 -9.21 9.04 -5.80
N MET A 140 -7.91 8.81 -6.00
CA MET A 140 -7.21 9.46 -7.10
C MET A 140 -7.61 8.80 -8.41
N ARG A 141 -7.87 9.62 -9.43
CA ARG A 141 -7.96 9.16 -10.81
C ARG A 141 -6.68 9.61 -11.53
N PRO A 142 -6.03 8.74 -12.32
CA PRO A 142 -4.99 9.18 -13.23
C PRO A 142 -5.55 10.34 -14.07
N ARG A 143 -4.84 11.46 -14.10
CA ARG A 143 -5.05 12.48 -15.12
C ARG A 143 -4.26 12.01 -16.33
N ASP A 144 -4.94 11.34 -17.24
CA ASP A 144 -4.45 10.93 -18.55
C ASP A 144 -3.11 10.17 -18.50
N VAL A 145 -3.21 8.84 -18.38
CA VAL A 145 -2.13 7.99 -18.90
C VAL A 145 -2.11 8.27 -20.41
N TYR A 146 -1.16 9.06 -20.89
CA TYR A 146 -0.74 8.91 -22.27
C TYR A 146 -0.38 7.44 -22.39
N ASP A 147 -1.17 6.69 -23.16
CA ASP A 147 -0.82 5.36 -23.63
C ASP A 147 0.46 5.50 -24.47
N SER A 148 1.60 5.64 -23.80
CA SER A 148 2.86 5.18 -24.34
C SER A 148 2.84 3.67 -24.21
N ILE A 149 1.98 3.06 -25.04
CA ILE A 149 2.31 1.81 -25.70
C ILE A 149 3.64 2.07 -26.42
N ILE A 150 4.75 2.02 -25.68
CA ILE A 150 6.05 1.76 -26.30
C ILE A 150 5.99 0.28 -26.63
N SER A 151 5.44 0.06 -27.81
CA SER A 151 5.64 -1.07 -28.70
C SER A 151 6.37 -2.26 -28.07
N ARG A 152 5.64 -3.37 -27.94
CA ARG A 152 6.23 -4.65 -28.35
C ARG A 152 6.83 -4.44 -29.75
N GLY A 153 8.15 -4.55 -29.85
CA GLY A 153 8.90 -4.37 -31.08
C GLY A 153 10.09 -5.32 -31.12
N LYS A 154 9.80 -6.54 -31.61
CA LYS A 154 10.69 -7.67 -31.98
C LYS A 154 11.45 -8.39 -30.86
#